data_AF-A0A9E6VRX0-F1
#
_entry.id   AF-A0A9E6VRX0-F1
#
_cell.length_a   1.000
_cell.length_b   1.000
_cell.length_c   1.000
_cell.angle_alpha   90.00
_cell.angle_beta   90.00
_cell.angle_gamma   90.00
#
_symmetry.space_group_name_H-M   'P 1'
#
loop_
_entity.id
_entity.type
_entity.pdbx_description
1 polymer ?
#
loop_
_entity_poly.entity_id
_entity_poly.type
_entity_poly.pdbx_seq_one_letter_code
_entity_poly.pdbx_strand_id
1 'polypeptide(L)'
;MNNGTLDLQSDNNSICNATFSKSFGNQTVSGTGATTRFAGITVNIGNLQSNTLEITTPSFSTFNPAAAFLTLTNGTFKLSAPGTVTAFGATTTLSSFTKLWINHAGATVSTTGGNIDFAGNITVSAGTLNIGNAANNSLLSRGGTLFVNGGTLNIAGMYDRATTTSTSRFNITAGTLNVPTVGSTNTTRAPFMISVPGSSFVQNGGTIVILREGGTGAQNLGFNCAGGNIYSVTGGTLQIGNATTPVAQTMLINSVAPVGSLVVFNTNAPVASLSTNALTVINDVTIMGGTLLANNLNITVGRNWSNTGGTYTPGTNTTNFTGTVAQLISKTTPPETFNNLFFASVGVKSLGSNINCRNVTIGSGATLSAGAGSFTINTIGNWSNAGTYNGQANGLVNCNGTVAQTIGGAAVTNFRHLTIANAAGASITSAQNLLGTLTLTNGMFTTTGQTFTLVSDAAGTARIATITGGDITGNITMQRYLGGSMTGWRLLGSAIASGTTLADWSDDFVMSGFPGSQYPSFPFISVYTYDETVAGVKENGYVAATNISNPLTTRTGFFCYVGPTPITVDVSGPPGKFNQNYTLAYTSTAGPNEDGWNLVANPYPSTIDWDAGGWSRTNLAGYVQVWNPGN
;
A
#
# COMPACT_ATOMS: atom_id res chain seq x y z
N MET A 1 56.76 2.21 -16.20
CA MET A 1 56.35 3.60 -15.93
C MET A 1 56.77 4.45 -17.12
N ASN A 2 55.88 5.24 -17.69
CA ASN A 2 56.18 6.15 -18.80
C ASN A 2 56.08 7.61 -18.33
N ASN A 3 57.22 8.31 -18.29
CA ASN A 3 57.29 9.74 -17.96
C ASN A 3 57.57 10.62 -19.19
N GLY A 4 57.54 10.04 -20.39
CA GLY A 4 57.73 10.72 -21.67
C GLY A 4 56.66 10.31 -22.68
N THR A 5 57.07 9.82 -23.84
CA THR A 5 56.18 9.32 -24.89
C THR A 5 56.41 7.81 -25.06
N LEU A 6 55.36 7.02 -24.83
CA LEU A 6 55.30 5.63 -25.24
C LEU A 6 54.21 5.51 -26.30
N ASP A 7 54.61 5.28 -27.54
CA ASP A 7 53.70 5.25 -28.67
C ASP A 7 53.93 4.00 -29.52
N LEU A 8 53.09 2.99 -29.29
CA LEU A 8 53.16 1.70 -29.96
C LEU A 8 52.04 1.57 -31.02
N GLN A 9 51.71 2.68 -31.69
CA GLN A 9 50.76 2.74 -32.80
C GLN A 9 51.19 1.82 -33.95
N SER A 10 50.23 1.13 -34.57
CA SER A 10 50.47 0.39 -35.81
C SER A 10 50.47 1.32 -37.01
N ASP A 11 51.30 1.03 -38.00
CA ASP A 11 51.28 1.65 -39.33
C ASP A 11 51.05 0.60 -40.43
N ASN A 12 51.19 0.98 -41.70
CA ASN A 12 50.94 0.06 -42.83
C ASN A 12 51.91 -1.14 -42.86
N ASN A 13 53.04 -1.08 -42.15
CA ASN A 13 54.13 -2.04 -42.27
C ASN A 13 54.51 -2.68 -40.92
N SER A 14 53.98 -2.19 -39.80
CA SER A 14 54.38 -2.62 -38.46
C SER A 14 53.22 -2.61 -37.46
N ILE A 15 53.22 -3.59 -36.57
CA ILE A 15 52.29 -3.69 -35.43
C ILE A 15 53.09 -4.05 -34.18
N CYS A 16 52.79 -3.39 -33.06
CA CYS A 16 53.42 -3.68 -31.78
C CYS A 16 52.36 -4.13 -30.75
N ASN A 17 52.32 -5.44 -30.48
CA ASN A 17 51.45 -6.03 -29.47
C ASN A 17 52.25 -6.28 -28.18
N ALA A 18 51.87 -5.60 -27.10
CA ALA A 18 52.51 -5.77 -25.81
C ALA A 18 51.94 -7.01 -25.09
N THR A 19 52.80 -7.96 -24.73
CA THR A 19 52.39 -9.14 -23.94
C THR A 19 52.89 -9.02 -22.51
N PHE A 20 51.97 -9.08 -21.57
CA PHE A 20 52.24 -9.12 -20.13
C PHE A 20 52.12 -10.57 -19.65
N SER A 21 53.25 -11.24 -19.41
CA SER A 21 53.34 -12.68 -19.17
C SER A 21 54.00 -13.07 -17.84
N LYS A 22 53.98 -12.18 -16.84
CA LYS A 22 54.57 -12.46 -15.52
C LYS A 22 53.91 -13.68 -14.87
N SER A 23 54.72 -14.61 -14.38
CA SER A 23 54.24 -15.91 -13.87
C SER A 23 53.31 -15.81 -12.66
N PHE A 24 53.50 -14.79 -11.80
CA PHE A 24 52.61 -14.47 -10.68
C PHE A 24 52.75 -13.00 -10.25
N GLY A 25 51.70 -12.45 -9.65
CA GLY A 25 51.70 -11.11 -9.07
C GLY A 25 51.32 -9.98 -10.04
N ASN A 26 51.13 -8.79 -9.49
CA ASN A 26 50.60 -7.64 -10.22
C ASN A 26 51.67 -6.97 -11.12
N GLN A 27 51.17 -6.29 -12.15
CA GLN A 27 51.91 -5.39 -13.03
C GLN A 27 51.11 -4.10 -13.24
N THR A 28 51.81 -2.99 -13.50
CA THR A 28 51.16 -1.69 -13.65
C THR A 28 51.72 -0.93 -14.84
N VAL A 29 50.83 -0.36 -15.66
CA VAL A 29 51.16 0.68 -16.64
C VAL A 29 50.81 2.03 -16.03
N SER A 30 51.85 2.76 -15.63
CA SER A 30 51.76 4.02 -14.88
C SER A 30 52.69 5.08 -15.47
N GLY A 31 52.63 6.29 -14.91
CA GLY A 31 53.48 7.44 -15.26
C GLY A 31 52.66 8.66 -15.66
N THR A 32 53.33 9.79 -15.85
CA THR A 32 52.72 11.09 -16.17
C THR A 32 53.04 11.57 -17.58
N GLY A 33 53.64 10.71 -18.41
CA GLY A 33 53.98 11.03 -19.80
C GLY A 33 52.76 11.44 -20.62
N ALA A 34 52.95 12.33 -21.60
CA ALA A 34 51.88 12.92 -22.39
C ALA A 34 51.11 11.90 -23.25
N THR A 35 51.78 10.82 -23.66
CA THR A 35 51.21 9.75 -24.50
C THR A 35 51.62 8.40 -23.96
N THR A 36 50.64 7.55 -23.63
CA THR A 36 50.85 6.12 -23.35
C THR A 36 49.90 5.30 -24.22
N ARG A 37 50.33 4.98 -25.44
CA ARG A 37 49.48 4.38 -26.48
C ARG A 37 49.92 2.98 -26.87
N PHE A 38 48.96 2.06 -26.96
CA PHE A 38 49.18 0.67 -27.40
C PHE A 38 48.37 0.35 -28.65
N ALA A 39 48.93 -0.44 -29.58
CA ALA A 39 48.14 -1.07 -30.64
C ALA A 39 47.35 -2.28 -30.10
N GLY A 40 48.00 -3.14 -29.31
CA GLY A 40 47.35 -4.28 -28.65
C GLY A 40 48.03 -4.67 -27.34
N ILE A 41 47.24 -5.26 -26.43
CA ILE A 41 47.66 -5.75 -25.12
C ILE A 41 47.20 -7.21 -24.99
N THR A 42 48.13 -8.10 -24.70
CA THR A 42 47.85 -9.47 -24.25
C THR A 42 48.13 -9.59 -22.77
N VAL A 43 47.12 -9.99 -21.99
CA VAL A 43 47.24 -10.27 -20.56
C VAL A 43 47.23 -11.78 -20.34
N ASN A 44 48.38 -12.30 -19.92
CA ASN A 44 48.59 -13.71 -19.62
C ASN A 44 49.42 -13.85 -18.33
N ILE A 45 48.90 -13.31 -17.23
CA ILE A 45 49.64 -13.13 -15.97
C ILE A 45 49.25 -14.21 -14.97
N GLY A 46 49.92 -15.36 -15.02
CA GLY A 46 49.67 -16.52 -14.16
C GLY A 46 48.23 -17.05 -14.24
N ASN A 47 47.87 -18.05 -13.46
CA ASN A 47 46.55 -18.73 -13.55
C ASN A 47 45.58 -18.32 -12.42
N LEU A 48 45.61 -17.06 -11.99
CA LEU A 48 44.77 -16.55 -10.90
C LEU A 48 44.19 -15.18 -11.25
N GLN A 49 42.91 -14.97 -10.97
CA GLN A 49 42.26 -13.67 -11.15
C GLN A 49 42.83 -12.57 -10.24
N SER A 50 43.52 -12.92 -9.15
CA SER A 50 44.17 -11.94 -8.28
C SER A 50 45.36 -11.25 -8.95
N ASN A 51 45.98 -11.89 -9.95
CA ASN A 51 47.09 -11.30 -10.70
C ASN A 51 46.55 -10.23 -11.66
N THR A 52 46.93 -8.97 -11.45
CA THR A 52 46.34 -7.84 -12.16
C THR A 52 47.37 -7.09 -12.99
N LEU A 53 47.05 -6.84 -14.26
CA LEU A 53 47.58 -5.71 -15.04
C LEU A 53 46.69 -4.50 -14.80
N GLU A 54 47.20 -3.50 -14.09
CA GLU A 54 46.48 -2.26 -13.83
C GLU A 54 47.00 -1.11 -14.69
N ILE A 55 46.10 -0.44 -15.40
CA ILE A 55 46.38 0.79 -16.12
C ILE A 55 46.00 1.98 -15.23
N THR A 56 46.99 2.77 -14.81
CA THR A 56 46.79 3.95 -13.93
C THR A 56 47.22 5.27 -14.57
N THR A 57 47.85 5.23 -15.74
CA THR A 57 48.28 6.44 -16.44
C THR A 57 47.07 7.19 -17.04
N PRO A 58 46.93 8.51 -16.80
CA PRO A 58 45.81 9.29 -17.34
C PRO A 58 45.88 9.50 -18.85
N SER A 59 47.04 9.27 -19.47
CA SER A 59 47.27 9.39 -20.92
C SER A 59 47.10 8.07 -21.68
N PHE A 60 46.45 7.08 -21.07
CA PHE A 60 46.20 5.80 -21.72
C PHE A 60 45.28 5.96 -22.93
N SER A 61 45.72 5.47 -24.07
CA SER A 61 44.92 5.41 -25.29
C SER A 61 45.26 4.17 -26.10
N THR A 62 44.39 3.81 -27.03
CA THR A 62 44.68 2.79 -28.06
C THR A 62 44.86 3.48 -29.41
N PHE A 63 45.55 2.81 -30.33
CA PHE A 63 45.75 3.34 -31.70
C PHE A 63 44.42 3.70 -32.38
N ASN A 64 43.47 2.77 -32.37
CA ASN A 64 42.10 3.01 -32.81
C ASN A 64 41.16 2.66 -31.65
N PRO A 65 40.47 3.64 -31.03
CA PRO A 65 39.58 3.38 -29.90
C PRO A 65 38.35 2.52 -30.28
N ALA A 66 38.02 2.42 -31.57
CA ALA A 66 36.97 1.53 -32.08
C ALA A 66 37.47 0.11 -32.43
N ALA A 67 38.79 -0.12 -32.46
CA ALA A 67 39.37 -1.43 -32.72
C ALA A 67 39.64 -2.18 -31.41
N ALA A 68 39.50 -3.51 -31.47
CA ALA A 68 39.81 -4.39 -30.36
C ALA A 68 41.30 -4.34 -30.00
N PHE A 69 41.63 -3.95 -28.78
CA PHE A 69 43.03 -3.89 -28.32
C PHE A 69 43.39 -5.03 -27.37
N LEU A 70 42.42 -5.70 -26.72
CA LEU A 70 42.69 -6.59 -25.59
C LEU A 70 42.55 -8.06 -25.95
N THR A 71 43.60 -8.84 -25.68
CA THR A 71 43.54 -10.31 -25.56
C THR A 71 43.70 -10.67 -24.08
N LEU A 72 42.67 -11.24 -23.47
CA LEU A 72 42.67 -11.60 -22.05
C LEU A 72 42.69 -13.12 -21.88
N THR A 73 43.88 -13.69 -21.66
CA THR A 73 44.09 -15.15 -21.58
C THR A 73 44.07 -15.65 -20.13
N ASN A 74 44.86 -15.03 -19.26
CA ASN A 74 44.86 -15.31 -17.83
C ASN A 74 45.20 -14.05 -17.01
N GLY A 75 44.61 -13.92 -15.81
CA GLY A 75 44.76 -12.75 -14.95
C GLY A 75 43.68 -11.68 -15.17
N THR A 76 43.88 -10.51 -14.56
CA THR A 76 42.96 -9.38 -14.60
C THR A 76 43.50 -8.27 -15.49
N PHE A 77 42.67 -7.73 -16.39
CA PHE A 77 42.87 -6.39 -16.95
C PHE A 77 42.03 -5.39 -16.15
N LYS A 78 42.68 -4.42 -15.50
CA LYS A 78 42.03 -3.38 -14.71
C LYS A 78 42.33 -1.98 -15.27
N LEU A 79 41.29 -1.27 -15.69
CA LEU A 79 41.39 0.12 -16.13
C LEU A 79 41.02 1.05 -14.97
N SER A 80 42.04 1.70 -14.39
CA SER A 80 41.93 2.66 -13.28
C SER A 80 42.29 4.09 -13.70
N ALA A 81 42.10 4.41 -14.98
CA ALA A 81 42.39 5.71 -15.58
C ALA A 81 41.26 6.14 -16.53
N PRO A 82 41.10 7.44 -16.84
CA PRO A 82 40.16 7.88 -17.87
C PRO A 82 40.57 7.36 -19.26
N GLY A 83 39.61 7.18 -20.15
CA GLY A 83 39.87 6.78 -21.54
C GLY A 83 38.72 5.99 -22.16
N THR A 84 38.61 6.07 -23.49
CA THR A 84 37.61 5.34 -24.28
C THR A 84 38.30 4.30 -25.14
N VAL A 85 37.99 3.02 -24.92
CA VAL A 85 38.65 1.89 -25.60
C VAL A 85 37.67 0.77 -25.93
N THR A 86 37.97 -0.01 -26.97
CA THR A 86 37.23 -1.22 -27.33
C THR A 86 38.04 -2.46 -26.96
N ALA A 87 37.62 -3.18 -25.92
CA ALA A 87 38.37 -4.33 -25.41
C ALA A 87 38.38 -5.49 -26.43
N PHE A 88 37.20 -5.88 -26.91
CA PHE A 88 37.02 -7.03 -27.80
C PHE A 88 36.25 -6.63 -29.04
N GLY A 89 36.56 -7.27 -30.18
CA GLY A 89 35.95 -6.98 -31.50
C GLY A 89 35.25 -8.16 -32.15
N ALA A 90 35.15 -9.27 -31.43
CA ALA A 90 34.47 -10.49 -31.83
C ALA A 90 33.92 -11.22 -30.59
N THR A 91 33.13 -12.27 -30.79
CA THR A 91 32.73 -13.18 -29.70
C THR A 91 33.96 -13.63 -28.90
N THR A 92 33.92 -13.46 -27.59
CA THR A 92 35.07 -13.66 -26.69
C THR A 92 34.69 -14.56 -25.52
N THR A 93 35.57 -15.51 -25.19
CA THR A 93 35.42 -16.33 -23.98
C THR A 93 36.39 -15.88 -22.90
N LEU A 94 35.86 -15.55 -21.73
CA LEU A 94 36.63 -15.26 -20.51
C LEU A 94 36.69 -16.54 -19.66
N SER A 95 37.88 -17.14 -19.55
CA SER A 95 38.11 -18.35 -18.74
C SER A 95 37.92 -18.10 -17.25
N SER A 96 37.85 -19.15 -16.44
CA SER A 96 37.79 -19.05 -14.97
C SER A 96 38.98 -18.33 -14.35
N PHE A 97 40.09 -18.14 -15.08
CA PHE A 97 41.28 -17.43 -14.61
C PHE A 97 41.32 -15.96 -15.02
N THR A 98 40.32 -15.48 -15.76
CA THR A 98 40.30 -14.11 -16.29
C THR A 98 39.37 -13.19 -15.52
N LYS A 99 39.73 -11.90 -15.47
CA LYS A 99 38.81 -10.86 -15.03
C LYS A 99 38.97 -9.55 -15.81
N LEU A 100 37.85 -8.96 -16.21
CA LEU A 100 37.79 -7.60 -16.76
C LEU A 100 37.29 -6.65 -15.67
N TRP A 101 38.02 -5.58 -15.39
CA TRP A 101 37.68 -4.65 -14.30
C TRP A 101 37.76 -3.19 -14.73
N ILE A 102 36.63 -2.49 -14.66
CA ILE A 102 36.52 -1.04 -14.92
C ILE A 102 36.41 -0.32 -13.58
N ASN A 103 37.36 0.57 -13.29
CA ASN A 103 37.58 1.12 -11.96
C ASN A 103 37.82 2.64 -11.94
N HIS A 104 37.38 3.36 -12.98
CA HIS A 104 37.55 4.82 -13.03
C HIS A 104 36.34 5.49 -13.66
N ALA A 105 35.87 6.60 -13.07
CA ALA A 105 34.65 7.28 -13.50
C ALA A 105 34.71 7.79 -14.96
N GLY A 106 35.88 8.24 -15.41
CA GLY A 106 36.12 8.65 -16.80
C GLY A 106 36.48 7.52 -17.77
N ALA A 107 36.43 6.25 -17.37
CA ALA A 107 36.70 5.13 -18.26
C ALA A 107 35.43 4.71 -19.02
N THR A 108 35.54 4.52 -20.33
CA THR A 108 34.52 3.89 -21.17
C THR A 108 35.16 2.70 -21.90
N VAL A 109 34.73 1.49 -21.56
CA VAL A 109 35.18 0.27 -22.22
C VAL A 109 34.02 -0.30 -23.02
N SER A 110 34.22 -0.56 -24.30
CA SER A 110 33.21 -1.13 -25.19
C SER A 110 33.67 -2.49 -25.72
N THR A 111 32.71 -3.29 -26.17
CA THR A 111 32.98 -4.48 -27.00
C THR A 111 32.13 -4.42 -28.26
N THR A 112 32.70 -4.89 -29.36
CA THR A 112 32.05 -4.95 -30.67
C THR A 112 32.10 -6.40 -31.18
N GLY A 113 31.19 -6.76 -32.09
CA GLY A 113 31.32 -7.99 -32.88
C GLY A 113 30.94 -9.33 -32.24
N GLY A 114 30.24 -9.37 -31.10
CA GLY A 114 29.66 -10.65 -30.62
C GLY A 114 29.33 -10.72 -29.13
N ASN A 115 29.15 -11.96 -28.65
CA ASN A 115 28.87 -12.27 -27.25
C ASN A 115 30.14 -12.29 -26.40
N ILE A 116 29.98 -12.12 -25.08
CA ILE A 116 31.03 -12.48 -24.11
C ILE A 116 30.54 -13.67 -23.29
N ASP A 117 31.21 -14.80 -23.45
CA ASP A 117 30.99 -16.01 -22.65
C ASP A 117 31.96 -16.02 -21.46
N PHE A 118 31.50 -15.87 -20.23
CA PHE A 118 32.38 -15.69 -19.08
C PHE A 118 32.22 -16.79 -18.00
N ALA A 119 33.29 -17.54 -17.77
CA ALA A 119 33.50 -18.39 -16.60
C ALA A 119 34.32 -17.67 -15.51
N GLY A 120 35.03 -16.60 -15.89
CA GLY A 120 35.77 -15.71 -14.99
C GLY A 120 34.90 -14.64 -14.35
N ASN A 121 35.49 -13.48 -14.04
CA ASN A 121 34.78 -12.37 -13.41
C ASN A 121 34.72 -11.13 -14.31
N ILE A 122 33.62 -10.39 -14.24
CA ILE A 122 33.55 -9.02 -14.76
C ILE A 122 33.18 -8.11 -13.61
N THR A 123 33.88 -6.98 -13.47
CA THR A 123 33.63 -6.02 -12.40
C THR A 123 33.55 -4.60 -12.96
N VAL A 124 32.45 -3.93 -12.69
CA VAL A 124 32.26 -2.50 -12.92
C VAL A 124 32.17 -1.83 -11.55
N SER A 125 33.24 -1.16 -11.14
CA SER A 125 33.31 -0.37 -9.90
C SER A 125 33.07 1.11 -10.16
N ALA A 126 33.42 1.59 -11.35
CA ALA A 126 33.15 2.95 -11.84
C ALA A 126 33.25 2.97 -13.37
N GLY A 127 32.87 4.09 -14.00
CA GLY A 127 32.94 4.27 -15.45
C GLY A 127 31.80 3.57 -16.18
N THR A 128 31.96 3.38 -17.49
CA THR A 128 30.97 2.74 -18.36
C THR A 128 31.57 1.50 -19.03
N LEU A 129 30.85 0.36 -18.96
CA LEU A 129 31.13 -0.84 -19.73
C LEU A 129 29.97 -1.09 -20.71
N ASN A 130 30.24 -1.07 -22.01
CA ASN A 130 29.28 -1.39 -23.07
C ASN A 130 29.58 -2.77 -23.65
N ILE A 131 28.66 -3.71 -23.48
CA ILE A 131 28.74 -5.05 -24.05
C ILE A 131 27.94 -5.08 -25.35
N GLY A 132 28.65 -5.15 -26.47
CA GLY A 132 28.06 -5.22 -27.80
C GLY A 132 27.54 -3.90 -28.34
N ASN A 133 27.31 -3.87 -29.65
CA ASN A 133 26.83 -2.70 -30.41
C ASN A 133 25.65 -3.03 -31.35
N ALA A 134 25.06 -4.22 -31.23
CA ALA A 134 23.97 -4.70 -32.08
C ALA A 134 23.05 -5.62 -31.27
N ALA A 135 21.84 -5.83 -31.77
CA ALA A 135 20.90 -6.76 -31.14
C ALA A 135 21.54 -8.15 -30.98
N ASN A 136 21.18 -8.83 -29.89
CA ASN A 136 21.68 -10.16 -29.52
C ASN A 136 23.16 -10.26 -29.10
N ASN A 137 23.95 -9.19 -29.16
CA ASN A 137 25.29 -9.18 -28.54
C ASN A 137 25.14 -9.19 -27.01
N SER A 138 25.34 -10.37 -26.43
CA SER A 138 24.92 -10.71 -25.08
C SER A 138 26.11 -11.00 -24.16
N LEU A 139 25.88 -10.87 -22.86
CA LEU A 139 26.78 -11.32 -21.82
C LEU A 139 26.28 -12.66 -21.26
N LEU A 140 27.04 -13.73 -21.51
CA LEU A 140 26.63 -15.11 -21.28
C LEU A 140 27.48 -15.77 -20.18
N SER A 141 26.87 -16.10 -19.05
CA SER A 141 27.55 -16.73 -17.92
C SER A 141 27.79 -18.22 -18.14
N ARG A 142 29.02 -18.65 -17.85
CA ARG A 142 29.47 -20.05 -17.74
C ARG A 142 29.89 -20.36 -16.29
N GLY A 143 29.09 -19.90 -15.32
CA GLY A 143 29.43 -19.97 -13.89
C GLY A 143 30.27 -18.80 -13.36
N GLY A 144 30.64 -17.85 -14.23
CA GLY A 144 31.38 -16.65 -13.84
C GLY A 144 30.53 -15.68 -13.01
N THR A 145 31.20 -14.76 -12.30
CA THR A 145 30.52 -13.75 -11.46
C THR A 145 30.56 -12.36 -12.09
N LEU A 146 29.39 -11.73 -12.22
CA LEU A 146 29.24 -10.34 -12.62
C LEU A 146 29.07 -9.47 -11.37
N PHE A 147 29.93 -8.46 -11.23
CA PHE A 147 29.88 -7.46 -10.16
C PHE A 147 29.62 -6.07 -10.74
N VAL A 148 28.53 -5.44 -10.31
CA VAL A 148 28.23 -4.02 -10.58
C VAL A 148 28.18 -3.31 -9.24
N ASN A 149 29.31 -2.72 -8.86
CA ASN A 149 29.52 -2.07 -7.57
C ASN A 149 29.54 -0.54 -7.70
N GLY A 150 29.23 -0.03 -8.89
CA GLY A 150 29.25 1.38 -9.27
C GLY A 150 29.24 1.51 -10.80
N GLY A 151 29.32 2.73 -11.32
CA GLY A 151 29.34 2.98 -12.77
C GLY A 151 28.08 2.50 -13.50
N THR A 152 28.21 2.33 -14.82
CA THR A 152 27.13 1.90 -15.73
C THR A 152 27.59 0.70 -16.55
N LEU A 153 26.81 -0.37 -16.53
CA LEU A 153 26.93 -1.51 -17.43
C LEU A 153 25.77 -1.49 -18.44
N ASN A 154 26.10 -1.40 -19.71
CA ASN A 154 25.14 -1.46 -20.81
C ASN A 154 25.32 -2.79 -21.54
N ILE A 155 24.26 -3.56 -21.74
CA ILE A 155 24.29 -4.82 -22.50
C ILE A 155 23.35 -4.68 -23.68
N ALA A 156 23.87 -4.81 -24.91
CA ALA A 156 23.10 -4.61 -26.13
C ALA A 156 21.98 -5.66 -26.30
N GLY A 157 22.30 -6.93 -26.01
CA GLY A 157 21.40 -8.08 -25.99
C GLY A 157 20.97 -8.49 -24.59
N MET A 158 21.35 -9.68 -24.15
CA MET A 158 20.89 -10.28 -22.89
C MET A 158 22.01 -10.41 -21.85
N TYR A 159 21.65 -10.40 -20.57
CA TYR A 159 22.40 -11.10 -19.52
C TYR A 159 21.75 -12.45 -19.27
N ASP A 160 22.42 -13.54 -19.61
CA ASP A 160 21.89 -14.89 -19.44
C ASP A 160 23.02 -15.91 -19.23
N ARG A 161 22.68 -17.19 -19.08
CA ARG A 161 23.57 -18.34 -19.16
C ARG A 161 24.02 -18.65 -20.59
N ALA A 162 25.20 -19.22 -20.75
CA ALA A 162 25.70 -19.69 -22.04
C ALA A 162 25.08 -21.03 -22.47
N THR A 163 24.79 -21.92 -21.52
CA THR A 163 24.15 -23.22 -21.77
C THR A 163 22.95 -23.42 -20.85
N THR A 164 22.04 -24.33 -21.20
CA THR A 164 20.83 -24.62 -20.40
C THR A 164 21.12 -25.07 -18.97
N THR A 165 22.34 -25.52 -18.68
CA THR A 165 22.81 -26.00 -17.36
C THR A 165 23.81 -25.06 -16.67
N SER A 166 24.30 -24.01 -17.35
CA SER A 166 25.26 -23.08 -16.75
C SER A 166 24.58 -22.21 -15.71
N THR A 167 25.12 -22.16 -14.50
CA THR A 167 24.67 -21.24 -13.46
C THR A 167 25.18 -19.82 -13.71
N SER A 168 24.40 -18.83 -13.26
CA SER A 168 24.77 -17.41 -13.31
C SER A 168 25.01 -16.89 -11.89
N ARG A 169 26.06 -16.09 -11.68
CA ARG A 169 26.31 -15.39 -10.42
C ARG A 169 26.26 -13.88 -10.65
N PHE A 170 25.21 -13.24 -10.13
CA PHE A 170 24.95 -11.82 -10.33
C PHE A 170 25.02 -11.06 -9.01
N ASN A 171 25.77 -9.97 -8.99
CA ASN A 171 25.91 -9.10 -7.82
C ASN A 171 25.86 -7.63 -8.22
N ILE A 172 24.86 -6.90 -7.73
CA ILE A 172 24.75 -5.44 -7.84
C ILE A 172 24.63 -4.81 -6.45
N THR A 173 25.57 -3.93 -6.12
CA THR A 173 25.58 -3.18 -4.85
C THR A 173 25.48 -1.67 -5.04
N ALA A 174 25.79 -1.16 -6.23
CA ALA A 174 25.59 0.23 -6.65
C ALA A 174 25.65 0.32 -8.18
N GLY A 175 25.55 1.52 -8.75
CA GLY A 175 25.59 1.71 -10.20
C GLY A 175 24.33 1.23 -10.92
N THR A 176 24.41 1.13 -12.24
CA THR A 176 23.26 0.81 -13.10
C THR A 176 23.61 -0.28 -14.11
N LEU A 177 22.76 -1.28 -14.24
CA LEU A 177 22.73 -2.22 -15.37
C LEU A 177 21.57 -1.86 -16.30
N ASN A 178 21.84 -1.64 -17.59
CA ASN A 178 20.85 -1.42 -18.63
C ASN A 178 20.83 -2.61 -19.60
N VAL A 179 19.68 -3.26 -19.78
CA VAL A 179 19.54 -4.44 -20.65
C VAL A 179 18.11 -4.58 -21.22
N PRO A 180 17.90 -4.89 -22.52
CA PRO A 180 18.82 -4.69 -23.64
C PRO A 180 18.92 -3.21 -23.98
N THR A 181 20.11 -2.68 -24.27
CA THR A 181 20.23 -1.32 -24.81
C THR A 181 19.91 -1.22 -26.30
N VAL A 182 20.03 -2.33 -27.06
CA VAL A 182 19.70 -2.40 -28.48
C VAL A 182 18.49 -3.31 -28.72
N GLY A 183 18.57 -4.58 -28.34
CA GLY A 183 17.47 -5.54 -28.47
C GLY A 183 17.90 -7.00 -28.34
N SER A 184 16.93 -7.88 -28.05
CA SER A 184 17.10 -9.33 -28.09
C SER A 184 15.94 -9.94 -28.89
N THR A 185 16.24 -10.70 -29.94
CA THR A 185 15.23 -11.36 -30.77
C THR A 185 14.91 -12.78 -30.29
N ASN A 186 15.47 -13.20 -29.14
CA ASN A 186 15.23 -14.54 -28.62
C ASN A 186 13.80 -14.67 -28.08
N THR A 187 13.08 -15.70 -28.52
CA THR A 187 11.65 -15.90 -28.17
C THR A 187 11.42 -16.69 -26.89
N THR A 188 12.47 -17.19 -26.24
CA THR A 188 12.36 -18.04 -25.02
C THR A 188 13.24 -17.58 -23.87
N ARG A 189 14.22 -16.71 -24.15
CA ARG A 189 15.23 -16.23 -23.20
C ARG A 189 15.05 -14.75 -22.96
N ALA A 190 14.88 -14.37 -21.70
CA ALA A 190 14.58 -13.01 -21.32
C ALA A 190 15.84 -12.12 -21.37
N PRO A 191 15.69 -10.80 -21.61
CA PRO A 191 16.79 -9.85 -21.54
C PRO A 191 17.65 -9.96 -20.28
N PHE A 192 17.02 -10.12 -19.12
CA PHE A 192 17.72 -10.50 -17.89
C PHE A 192 17.27 -11.90 -17.48
N MET A 193 18.18 -12.86 -17.43
CA MET A 193 17.84 -14.25 -17.18
C MET A 193 18.81 -14.95 -16.21
N ILE A 194 18.24 -15.38 -15.09
CA ILE A 194 18.83 -16.24 -14.08
C ILE A 194 17.82 -17.35 -13.84
N SER A 195 17.93 -18.44 -14.61
CA SER A 195 16.89 -19.48 -14.67
C SER A 195 17.36 -20.87 -14.24
N VAL A 196 18.67 -21.08 -14.07
CA VAL A 196 19.22 -22.39 -13.66
C VAL A 196 19.29 -22.47 -12.14
N PRO A 197 18.70 -23.48 -11.50
CA PRO A 197 18.83 -23.71 -10.06
C PRO A 197 20.30 -23.75 -9.61
N GLY A 198 20.59 -23.14 -8.46
CA GLY A 198 21.96 -22.97 -7.96
C GLY A 198 22.66 -21.70 -8.47
N SER A 199 22.00 -20.92 -9.32
CA SER A 199 22.41 -19.54 -9.62
C SER A 199 22.21 -18.63 -8.42
N SER A 200 23.00 -17.56 -8.33
CA SER A 200 22.93 -16.59 -7.24
C SER A 200 22.53 -15.20 -7.71
N PHE A 201 21.61 -14.56 -6.98
CA PHE A 201 21.15 -13.18 -7.24
C PHE A 201 21.35 -12.30 -6.00
N VAL A 202 22.25 -11.31 -6.10
CA VAL A 202 22.49 -10.35 -5.03
C VAL A 202 22.14 -8.94 -5.51
N GLN A 203 21.21 -8.29 -4.80
CA GLN A 203 20.80 -6.91 -5.03
C GLN A 203 20.76 -6.16 -3.69
N ASN A 204 21.89 -5.58 -3.31
CA ASN A 204 22.01 -4.83 -2.05
C ASN A 204 21.98 -3.30 -2.28
N GLY A 205 21.99 -2.88 -3.55
CA GLY A 205 21.91 -1.50 -4.01
C GLY A 205 21.86 -1.46 -5.54
N GLY A 206 22.07 -0.26 -6.13
CA GLY A 206 22.09 -0.07 -7.58
C GLY A 206 20.76 -0.31 -8.29
N THR A 207 20.75 -0.16 -9.60
CA THR A 207 19.54 -0.25 -10.43
C THR A 207 19.73 -1.24 -11.57
N ILE A 208 18.79 -2.18 -11.72
CA ILE A 208 18.64 -3.02 -12.90
C ILE A 208 17.52 -2.44 -13.74
N VAL A 209 17.82 -1.95 -14.94
CA VAL A 209 16.84 -1.40 -15.87
C VAL A 209 16.59 -2.43 -16.97
N ILE A 210 15.34 -2.86 -17.10
CA ILE A 210 14.87 -3.54 -18.30
C ILE A 210 14.37 -2.47 -19.26
N LEU A 211 15.12 -2.21 -20.34
CA LEU A 211 14.83 -1.09 -21.24
C LEU A 211 13.82 -1.47 -22.33
N ARG A 212 13.86 -2.72 -22.76
CA ARG A 212 13.13 -3.25 -23.92
C ARG A 212 12.70 -4.67 -23.63
N GLU A 213 11.58 -5.06 -24.19
CA GLU A 213 11.17 -6.45 -24.23
C GLU A 213 12.09 -7.28 -25.15
N GLY A 214 12.27 -8.55 -24.80
CA GLY A 214 12.90 -9.55 -25.64
C GLY A 214 11.89 -10.31 -26.48
N GLY A 215 12.36 -10.85 -27.61
CA GLY A 215 11.56 -11.58 -28.58
C GLY A 215 11.27 -10.73 -29.82
N THR A 216 10.15 -11.04 -30.47
CA THR A 216 9.71 -10.39 -31.71
C THR A 216 8.44 -9.55 -31.50
N GLY A 217 8.18 -9.12 -30.26
CA GLY A 217 7.01 -8.34 -29.86
C GLY A 217 5.80 -9.15 -29.37
N ALA A 218 5.83 -10.48 -29.45
CA ALA A 218 4.73 -11.33 -28.98
C ALA A 218 5.00 -12.01 -27.64
N GLN A 219 6.28 -12.13 -27.25
CA GLN A 219 6.70 -12.88 -26.06
C GLN A 219 6.84 -12.02 -24.81
N ASN A 220 6.99 -10.69 -24.99
CA ASN A 220 7.04 -9.71 -23.92
C ASN A 220 8.13 -10.00 -22.87
N LEU A 221 9.24 -10.63 -23.25
CA LEU A 221 10.20 -11.13 -22.25
C LEU A 221 10.95 -9.97 -21.57
N GLY A 222 11.15 -10.03 -20.25
CA GLY A 222 11.82 -8.95 -19.51
C GLY A 222 12.82 -9.44 -18.47
N PHE A 223 12.40 -9.47 -17.22
CA PHE A 223 13.19 -9.91 -16.07
C PHE A 223 12.79 -11.32 -15.64
N ASN A 224 13.70 -12.29 -15.74
CA ASN A 224 13.50 -13.65 -15.26
C ASN A 224 14.60 -14.03 -14.27
N CYS A 225 14.26 -14.09 -12.99
CA CYS A 225 15.09 -14.60 -11.91
C CYS A 225 14.41 -15.80 -11.23
N ALA A 226 14.02 -16.82 -12.02
CA ALA A 226 13.36 -18.03 -11.51
C ALA A 226 14.33 -19.08 -10.95
N GLY A 227 15.60 -19.06 -11.34
CA GLY A 227 16.65 -19.96 -10.83
C GLY A 227 17.49 -19.37 -9.69
N GLY A 228 17.25 -18.11 -9.33
CA GLY A 228 17.96 -17.36 -8.29
C GLY A 228 17.57 -17.76 -6.87
N ASN A 229 17.51 -19.06 -6.57
CA ASN A 229 17.12 -19.59 -5.25
C ASN A 229 18.14 -19.28 -4.15
N ILE A 230 19.37 -18.89 -4.52
CA ILE A 230 20.39 -18.37 -3.61
C ILE A 230 20.38 -16.85 -3.78
N TYR A 231 19.75 -16.12 -2.87
CA TYR A 231 19.66 -14.67 -2.99
C TYR A 231 20.03 -13.92 -1.70
N SER A 232 20.48 -12.67 -1.89
CA SER A 232 20.61 -11.66 -0.83
C SER A 232 20.10 -10.34 -1.41
N VAL A 233 18.96 -9.87 -0.90
CA VAL A 233 18.36 -8.62 -1.36
C VAL A 233 18.09 -7.74 -0.16
N THR A 234 18.83 -6.65 -0.06
CA THR A 234 18.72 -5.68 1.05
C THR A 234 18.46 -4.26 0.55
N GLY A 235 18.44 -4.04 -0.76
CA GLY A 235 18.30 -2.71 -1.36
C GLY A 235 18.18 -2.76 -2.88
N GLY A 236 18.47 -1.63 -3.53
CA GLY A 236 18.48 -1.49 -4.99
C GLY A 236 17.10 -1.36 -5.62
N THR A 237 17.07 -1.28 -6.95
CA THR A 237 15.85 -1.07 -7.74
C THR A 237 15.81 -1.99 -8.96
N LEU A 238 14.69 -2.68 -9.17
CA LEU A 238 14.30 -3.18 -10.48
C LEU A 238 13.45 -2.10 -11.16
N GLN A 239 13.90 -1.60 -12.30
CA GLN A 239 13.23 -0.56 -13.05
C GLN A 239 12.80 -1.08 -14.42
N ILE A 240 11.53 -0.86 -14.75
CA ILE A 240 10.94 -1.19 -16.04
C ILE A 240 10.82 0.09 -16.86
N GLY A 241 11.65 0.16 -17.90
CA GLY A 241 11.83 1.29 -18.78
C GLY A 241 12.65 2.44 -18.21
N ASN A 242 13.10 3.35 -19.07
CA ASN A 242 13.74 4.62 -18.74
C ASN A 242 13.49 5.65 -19.86
N ALA A 243 14.19 6.79 -19.85
CA ALA A 243 14.05 7.84 -20.86
C ALA A 243 14.35 7.40 -22.31
N THR A 244 15.04 6.27 -22.50
CA THR A 244 15.43 5.71 -23.81
C THR A 244 14.59 4.50 -24.23
N THR A 245 13.59 4.12 -23.42
CA THR A 245 12.69 3.01 -23.72
C THR A 245 11.81 3.34 -24.93
N PRO A 246 11.78 2.48 -25.97
CA PRO A 246 10.88 2.64 -27.11
C PRO A 246 9.40 2.58 -26.71
N VAL A 247 8.52 2.96 -27.65
CA VAL A 247 7.07 2.76 -27.50
C VAL A 247 6.71 1.27 -27.50
N ALA A 248 5.54 0.98 -26.92
CA ALA A 248 4.90 -0.33 -26.93
C ALA A 248 5.80 -1.45 -26.38
N GLN A 249 6.33 -1.26 -25.17
CA GLN A 249 7.18 -2.25 -24.50
C GLN A 249 6.42 -2.91 -23.35
N THR A 250 6.15 -4.20 -23.47
CA THR A 250 5.63 -5.04 -22.39
C THR A 250 6.73 -5.98 -21.91
N MET A 251 7.12 -5.83 -20.65
CA MET A 251 8.23 -6.55 -20.05
C MET A 251 7.73 -7.43 -18.91
N LEU A 252 7.78 -8.74 -19.12
CA LEU A 252 7.40 -9.72 -18.13
C LEU A 252 8.39 -9.73 -16.97
N ILE A 253 7.87 -9.87 -15.75
CA ILE A 253 8.63 -10.07 -14.52
C ILE A 253 8.28 -11.45 -13.97
N ASN A 254 9.31 -12.28 -13.80
CA ASN A 254 9.23 -13.59 -13.16
C ASN A 254 10.38 -13.75 -12.18
N SER A 255 10.11 -13.77 -10.88
CA SER A 255 11.18 -13.85 -9.88
C SER A 255 10.74 -14.70 -8.69
N VAL A 256 11.60 -15.62 -8.28
CA VAL A 256 11.47 -16.32 -6.98
C VAL A 256 12.22 -15.58 -5.87
N ALA A 257 13.26 -14.83 -6.23
CA ALA A 257 13.92 -13.91 -5.32
C ALA A 257 13.09 -12.62 -5.16
N PRO A 258 13.08 -11.99 -3.98
CA PRO A 258 12.57 -10.63 -3.85
C PRO A 258 13.38 -9.66 -4.72
N VAL A 259 12.83 -8.48 -4.98
CA VAL A 259 13.55 -7.33 -5.54
C VAL A 259 13.58 -6.20 -4.51
N GLY A 260 14.53 -5.28 -4.66
CA GLY A 260 14.64 -4.08 -3.81
C GLY A 260 13.39 -3.19 -3.86
N SER A 261 13.45 -2.13 -4.65
CA SER A 261 12.30 -1.34 -5.08
C SER A 261 11.85 -1.76 -6.48
N LEU A 262 10.61 -1.49 -6.83
CA LEU A 262 10.09 -1.60 -8.20
C LEU A 262 9.75 -0.20 -8.73
N VAL A 263 10.29 0.15 -9.89
CA VAL A 263 9.93 1.39 -10.60
C VAL A 263 9.36 1.03 -11.96
N VAL A 264 8.16 1.51 -12.27
CA VAL A 264 7.58 1.48 -13.62
C VAL A 264 7.64 2.90 -14.17
N PHE A 265 8.51 3.10 -15.16
CA PHE A 265 8.85 4.43 -15.66
C PHE A 265 7.72 5.07 -16.47
N ASN A 266 7.81 6.36 -16.77
CA ASN A 266 6.76 7.13 -17.46
C ASN A 266 6.96 7.25 -18.98
N THR A 267 8.19 7.47 -19.44
CA THR A 267 8.49 7.69 -20.87
C THR A 267 8.00 6.52 -21.71
N ASN A 268 7.16 6.83 -22.70
CA ASN A 268 6.57 5.86 -23.63
C ASN A 268 5.71 4.75 -22.99
N ALA A 269 5.27 4.95 -21.74
CA ALA A 269 4.33 4.11 -21.01
C ALA A 269 4.64 2.59 -21.05
N PRO A 270 5.83 2.16 -20.56
CA PRO A 270 6.16 0.75 -20.51
C PRO A 270 5.20 -0.04 -19.61
N VAL A 271 5.02 -1.32 -19.91
CA VAL A 271 4.18 -2.23 -19.14
C VAL A 271 5.06 -3.24 -18.40
N ALA A 272 5.06 -3.17 -17.07
CA ALA A 272 5.59 -4.20 -16.20
C ALA A 272 4.50 -5.25 -15.96
N SER A 273 4.73 -6.51 -16.30
CA SER A 273 3.67 -7.53 -16.27
C SER A 273 4.16 -8.79 -15.55
N LEU A 274 3.52 -9.17 -14.44
CA LEU A 274 3.91 -10.41 -13.72
C LEU A 274 3.49 -11.63 -14.54
N SER A 275 4.29 -12.69 -14.59
CA SER A 275 3.95 -13.87 -15.42
C SER A 275 3.59 -15.13 -14.64
N THR A 276 4.49 -15.64 -13.79
CA THR A 276 4.35 -16.96 -13.16
C THR A 276 4.41 -16.91 -11.64
N ASN A 277 5.28 -16.08 -11.07
CA ASN A 277 5.48 -15.98 -9.63
C ASN A 277 4.89 -14.68 -9.08
N ALA A 278 4.34 -14.75 -7.86
CA ALA A 278 4.06 -13.56 -7.07
C ALA A 278 5.36 -12.76 -6.84
N LEU A 279 5.25 -11.43 -6.81
CA LEU A 279 6.41 -10.56 -6.66
C LEU A 279 6.51 -10.02 -5.23
N THR A 280 7.69 -10.15 -4.62
CA THR A 280 8.02 -9.49 -3.35
C THR A 280 8.96 -8.32 -3.62
N VAL A 281 8.53 -7.12 -3.23
CA VAL A 281 9.28 -5.87 -3.27
C VAL A 281 9.57 -5.45 -1.83
N ILE A 282 10.83 -5.52 -1.40
CA ILE A 282 11.19 -5.27 0.01
C ILE A 282 11.13 -3.79 0.39
N ASN A 283 11.22 -2.90 -0.60
CA ASN A 283 11.15 -1.45 -0.43
C ASN A 283 9.88 -0.90 -1.11
N ASP A 284 10.03 0.13 -1.94
CA ASP A 284 8.93 0.91 -2.50
C ASP A 284 8.49 0.36 -3.85
N VAL A 285 7.19 0.47 -4.15
CA VAL A 285 6.64 0.35 -5.50
C VAL A 285 6.29 1.74 -6.00
N THR A 286 6.92 2.16 -7.09
CA THR A 286 6.67 3.46 -7.73
C THR A 286 6.22 3.27 -9.17
N ILE A 287 5.04 3.81 -9.51
CA ILE A 287 4.49 3.79 -10.87
C ILE A 287 4.40 5.24 -11.36
N MET A 288 5.34 5.63 -12.23
CA MET A 288 5.50 7.03 -12.64
C MET A 288 4.58 7.44 -13.79
N GLY A 289 4.24 6.50 -14.67
CA GLY A 289 3.43 6.76 -15.87
C GLY A 289 3.14 5.52 -16.73
N GLY A 290 3.92 4.44 -16.57
CA GLY A 290 3.65 3.15 -17.20
C GLY A 290 2.56 2.35 -16.50
N THR A 291 2.45 1.07 -16.86
CA THR A 291 1.43 0.16 -16.32
C THR A 291 2.08 -0.98 -15.55
N LEU A 292 1.55 -1.30 -14.37
CA LEU A 292 1.86 -2.52 -13.63
C LEU A 292 0.67 -3.49 -13.73
N LEU A 293 0.84 -4.59 -14.45
CA LEU A 293 -0.11 -5.69 -14.55
C LEU A 293 0.27 -6.80 -13.57
N ALA A 294 -0.59 -7.06 -12.58
CA ALA A 294 -0.35 -8.13 -11.62
C ALA A 294 -0.69 -9.52 -12.17
N ASN A 295 -1.53 -9.62 -13.22
CA ASN A 295 -1.97 -10.88 -13.83
C ASN A 295 -2.42 -11.93 -12.79
N ASN A 296 -3.24 -11.49 -11.83
CA ASN A 296 -3.77 -12.32 -10.73
C ASN A 296 -2.73 -12.80 -9.72
N LEU A 297 -1.46 -12.42 -9.87
CA LEU A 297 -0.38 -12.78 -8.97
C LEU A 297 -0.22 -11.73 -7.87
N ASN A 298 -0.02 -12.20 -6.64
CA ASN A 298 0.11 -11.33 -5.49
C ASN A 298 1.35 -10.44 -5.60
N ILE A 299 1.25 -9.23 -5.03
CA ILE A 299 2.37 -8.31 -4.88
C ILE A 299 2.52 -8.02 -3.38
N THR A 300 3.72 -8.24 -2.86
CA THR A 300 4.06 -7.88 -1.48
C THR A 300 4.95 -6.65 -1.48
N VAL A 301 4.59 -5.66 -0.66
CA VAL A 301 5.26 -4.36 -0.57
C VAL A 301 5.74 -4.13 0.86
N GLY A 302 7.05 -3.93 1.01
CA GLY A 302 7.69 -3.71 2.31
C GLY A 302 7.72 -2.24 2.77
N ARG A 303 7.64 -1.27 1.84
CA ARG A 303 7.57 0.18 2.13
C ARG A 303 6.43 0.87 1.39
N ASN A 304 6.65 1.97 0.70
CA ASN A 304 5.57 2.81 0.18
C ASN A 304 5.04 2.30 -1.15
N TRP A 305 3.77 2.63 -1.41
CA TRP A 305 3.16 2.56 -2.74
C TRP A 305 2.92 3.97 -3.24
N SER A 306 3.55 4.31 -4.36
CA SER A 306 3.43 5.63 -4.98
C SER A 306 3.09 5.50 -6.45
N ASN A 307 1.85 5.82 -6.82
CA ASN A 307 1.44 5.91 -8.21
C ASN A 307 1.28 7.39 -8.60
N THR A 308 2.31 7.96 -9.21
CA THR A 308 2.35 9.41 -9.49
C THR A 308 1.76 9.78 -10.85
N GLY A 309 1.37 8.81 -11.66
CA GLY A 309 0.80 9.06 -12.99
C GLY A 309 0.57 7.83 -13.87
N GLY A 310 0.73 6.61 -13.35
CA GLY A 310 0.57 5.37 -14.11
C GLY A 310 -0.69 4.58 -13.74
N THR A 311 -0.73 3.35 -14.25
CA THR A 311 -1.87 2.44 -14.09
C THR A 311 -1.45 1.18 -13.35
N TYR A 312 -2.25 0.76 -12.38
CA TYR A 312 -2.14 -0.56 -11.76
C TYR A 312 -3.36 -1.41 -12.12
N THR A 313 -3.12 -2.63 -12.60
CA THR A 313 -4.18 -3.59 -12.93
C THR A 313 -4.01 -4.84 -12.07
N PRO A 314 -4.78 -4.97 -10.97
CA PRO A 314 -4.59 -6.04 -9.99
C PRO A 314 -5.10 -7.41 -10.46
N GLY A 315 -6.04 -7.47 -11.42
CA GLY A 315 -6.75 -8.71 -11.73
C GLY A 315 -7.47 -9.25 -10.48
N THR A 316 -7.28 -10.52 -10.14
CA THR A 316 -7.80 -11.13 -8.90
C THR A 316 -6.78 -11.16 -7.75
N ASN A 317 -5.66 -10.43 -7.87
CA ASN A 317 -4.58 -10.56 -6.90
C ASN A 317 -4.91 -10.01 -5.50
N THR A 318 -4.01 -10.33 -4.57
CA THR A 318 -3.87 -9.65 -3.28
C THR A 318 -2.61 -8.79 -3.29
N THR A 319 -2.78 -7.51 -2.94
CA THR A 319 -1.67 -6.61 -2.66
C THR A 319 -1.43 -6.57 -1.15
N ASN A 320 -0.28 -7.07 -0.71
CA ASN A 320 0.09 -7.21 0.69
C ASN A 320 1.00 -6.05 1.13
N PHE A 321 0.56 -5.30 2.13
CA PHE A 321 1.35 -4.26 2.78
C PHE A 321 1.90 -4.78 4.10
N THR A 322 3.19 -5.12 4.12
CA THR A 322 3.81 -5.93 5.19
C THR A 322 4.89 -5.17 5.98
N GLY A 323 5.02 -3.87 5.76
CA GLY A 323 6.07 -3.04 6.34
C GLY A 323 6.06 -3.04 7.87
N THR A 324 7.23 -3.21 8.46
CA THR A 324 7.47 -3.07 9.91
C THR A 324 7.64 -1.61 10.34
N VAL A 325 7.91 -0.73 9.37
CA VAL A 325 7.89 0.73 9.51
C VAL A 325 6.64 1.31 8.85
N ALA A 326 6.37 2.60 9.07
CA ALA A 326 5.25 3.27 8.44
C ALA A 326 5.29 3.16 6.89
N GLN A 327 4.13 2.89 6.29
CA GLN A 327 3.93 2.82 4.85
C GLN A 327 2.91 3.89 4.43
N LEU A 328 3.23 4.64 3.37
CA LEU A 328 2.31 5.53 2.70
C LEU A 328 1.81 4.88 1.41
N ILE A 329 0.49 4.90 1.20
CA ILE A 329 -0.17 4.34 0.02
C ILE A 329 -0.87 5.47 -0.71
N SER A 330 -0.35 5.88 -1.84
CA SER A 330 -0.76 7.11 -2.51
C SER A 330 -0.88 6.95 -4.02
N LYS A 331 -1.83 7.70 -4.59
CA LYS A 331 -1.94 7.97 -6.02
C LYS A 331 -2.39 9.41 -6.25
N THR A 332 -1.80 10.08 -7.24
CA THR A 332 -2.10 11.50 -7.54
C THR A 332 -3.57 11.70 -7.87
N THR A 333 -4.08 11.05 -8.93
CA THR A 333 -5.50 10.93 -9.30
C THR A 333 -5.60 9.94 -10.48
N PRO A 334 -6.76 9.30 -10.73
CA PRO A 334 -7.91 9.08 -9.84
C PRO A 334 -7.53 8.16 -8.63
N PRO A 335 -8.46 7.77 -7.73
CA PRO A 335 -8.16 6.82 -6.66
C PRO A 335 -7.44 5.56 -7.15
N GLU A 336 -6.57 4.98 -6.32
CA GLU A 336 -5.90 3.73 -6.70
C GLU A 336 -6.88 2.56 -6.60
N THR A 337 -6.82 1.65 -7.58
CA THR A 337 -7.68 0.47 -7.62
C THR A 337 -6.87 -0.76 -7.28
N PHE A 338 -7.21 -1.40 -6.17
CA PHE A 338 -6.73 -2.72 -5.77
C PHE A 338 -7.84 -3.75 -5.97
N ASN A 339 -7.49 -5.04 -6.02
CA ASN A 339 -8.49 -6.10 -5.90
C ASN A 339 -8.63 -6.51 -4.43
N ASN A 340 -7.78 -7.39 -3.91
CA ASN A 340 -7.75 -7.67 -2.48
C ASN A 340 -6.60 -6.90 -1.81
N LEU A 341 -6.86 -6.34 -0.63
CA LEU A 341 -5.88 -5.69 0.21
C LEU A 341 -5.67 -6.50 1.49
N PHE A 342 -4.41 -6.76 1.82
CA PHE A 342 -4.02 -7.34 3.09
C PHE A 342 -2.97 -6.48 3.78
N PHE A 343 -3.26 -6.02 4.99
CA PHE A 343 -2.36 -5.23 5.82
C PHE A 343 -1.83 -6.10 6.96
N ALA A 344 -0.51 -6.17 7.13
CA ALA A 344 0.14 -7.00 8.15
C ALA A 344 1.31 -6.25 8.80
N SER A 345 1.84 -6.78 9.90
CA SER A 345 2.98 -6.22 10.64
C SER A 345 2.70 -4.87 11.32
N VAL A 346 3.57 -4.46 12.24
CA VAL A 346 3.36 -3.35 13.18
C VAL A 346 3.43 -1.93 12.60
N GLY A 347 4.02 -1.74 11.41
CA GLY A 347 4.07 -0.42 10.79
C GLY A 347 2.65 0.17 10.58
N VAL A 348 2.47 1.48 10.62
CA VAL A 348 1.18 2.09 10.28
C VAL A 348 1.05 2.20 8.76
N LYS A 349 -0.07 1.74 8.20
CA LYS A 349 -0.36 1.76 6.76
C LYS A 349 -1.31 2.94 6.52
N SER A 350 -0.75 4.08 6.14
CA SER A 350 -1.49 5.32 5.97
C SER A 350 -1.87 5.52 4.52
N LEU A 351 -3.14 5.81 4.26
CA LEU A 351 -3.58 6.27 2.96
C LEU A 351 -3.10 7.71 2.72
N GLY A 352 -2.65 7.98 1.50
CA GLY A 352 -2.31 9.29 0.95
C GLY A 352 -3.31 9.76 -0.12
N SER A 353 -4.31 8.95 -0.42
CA SER A 353 -5.38 9.21 -1.38
C SER A 353 -6.55 8.26 -1.12
N ASN A 354 -7.72 8.55 -1.69
CA ASN A 354 -8.83 7.58 -1.72
C ASN A 354 -8.41 6.29 -2.45
N ILE A 355 -9.05 5.17 -2.10
CA ILE A 355 -8.82 3.88 -2.75
C ILE A 355 -10.13 3.17 -3.11
N ASN A 356 -10.06 2.36 -4.16
CA ASN A 356 -11.08 1.38 -4.53
C ASN A 356 -10.51 -0.02 -4.33
N CYS A 357 -11.29 -0.91 -3.76
CA CYS A 357 -10.89 -2.29 -3.54
C CYS A 357 -12.09 -3.24 -3.56
N ARG A 358 -11.82 -4.53 -3.76
CA ARG A 358 -12.80 -5.60 -3.53
C ARG A 358 -12.84 -5.98 -2.07
N ASN A 359 -11.75 -6.48 -1.51
CA ASN A 359 -11.72 -6.93 -0.13
C ASN A 359 -10.67 -6.15 0.67
N VAL A 360 -10.99 -5.85 1.92
CA VAL A 360 -10.04 -5.27 2.90
C VAL A 360 -9.84 -6.26 4.02
N THR A 361 -8.60 -6.66 4.27
CA THR A 361 -8.23 -7.46 5.44
C THR A 361 -7.11 -6.76 6.23
N ILE A 362 -7.37 -6.44 7.49
CA ILE A 362 -6.38 -5.92 8.44
C ILE A 362 -5.99 -7.07 9.35
N GLY A 363 -4.75 -7.56 9.23
CA GLY A 363 -4.21 -8.65 10.04
C GLY A 363 -3.94 -8.24 11.49
N SER A 364 -3.76 -9.24 12.36
CA SER A 364 -3.39 -8.99 13.75
C SER A 364 -2.09 -8.22 13.87
N GLY A 365 -2.06 -7.25 14.79
CA GLY A 365 -0.93 -6.33 15.00
C GLY A 365 -0.74 -5.27 13.91
N ALA A 366 -1.54 -5.26 12.84
CA ALA A 366 -1.48 -4.23 11.82
C ALA A 366 -2.38 -3.03 12.14
N THR A 367 -1.98 -1.85 11.68
CA THR A 367 -2.81 -0.64 11.72
C THR A 367 -3.01 -0.09 10.32
N LEU A 368 -4.27 0.01 9.88
CA LEU A 368 -4.69 0.76 8.70
C LEU A 368 -5.21 2.13 9.12
N SER A 369 -4.65 3.19 8.56
CA SER A 369 -5.04 4.58 8.82
C SER A 369 -5.60 5.22 7.55
N ALA A 370 -6.74 5.89 7.67
CA ALA A 370 -7.31 6.73 6.60
C ALA A 370 -6.43 7.95 6.26
N GLY A 371 -5.30 8.15 6.96
CA GLY A 371 -4.34 9.22 6.72
C GLY A 371 -4.84 10.60 7.14
N ALA A 372 -3.96 11.59 7.21
CA ALA A 372 -4.32 12.95 7.64
C ALA A 372 -5.44 13.58 6.78
N GLY A 373 -5.56 13.17 5.51
CA GLY A 373 -6.62 13.59 4.60
C GLY A 373 -7.99 12.94 4.86
N SER A 374 -8.12 12.01 5.82
CA SER A 374 -9.35 11.27 6.09
C SER A 374 -9.92 10.59 4.84
N PHE A 375 -9.05 9.88 4.11
CA PHE A 375 -9.36 9.32 2.80
C PHE A 375 -10.43 8.22 2.86
N THR A 376 -11.23 8.15 1.80
CA THR A 376 -12.29 7.17 1.63
C THR A 376 -11.76 5.82 1.15
N ILE A 377 -12.29 4.75 1.74
CA ILE A 377 -12.11 3.37 1.28
C ILE A 377 -13.42 2.89 0.65
N ASN A 378 -13.45 2.76 -0.67
CA ASN A 378 -14.57 2.14 -1.38
C ASN A 378 -14.30 0.64 -1.50
N THR A 379 -15.17 -0.18 -0.90
CA THR A 379 -15.08 -1.64 -0.93
C THR A 379 -16.30 -2.25 -1.59
N ILE A 380 -16.08 -3.05 -2.63
CA ILE A 380 -17.15 -3.80 -3.33
C ILE A 380 -17.34 -5.24 -2.81
N GLY A 381 -16.56 -5.62 -1.80
CA GLY A 381 -16.56 -6.94 -1.15
C GLY A 381 -16.34 -6.80 0.36
N ASN A 382 -15.78 -7.81 1.00
CA ASN A 382 -15.81 -7.95 2.45
C ASN A 382 -14.78 -7.07 3.17
N TRP A 383 -15.15 -6.65 4.39
CA TRP A 383 -14.28 -6.00 5.36
C TRP A 383 -13.98 -6.96 6.50
N SER A 384 -12.71 -7.26 6.75
CA SER A 384 -12.25 -8.11 7.86
C SER A 384 -11.14 -7.42 8.65
N ASN A 385 -11.37 -7.17 9.94
CA ASN A 385 -10.41 -6.53 10.82
C ASN A 385 -10.03 -7.44 12.00
N ALA A 386 -8.75 -7.80 12.09
CA ALA A 386 -8.14 -8.45 13.25
C ALA A 386 -7.05 -7.58 13.90
N GLY A 387 -6.86 -6.35 13.42
CA GLY A 387 -5.93 -5.35 13.94
C GLY A 387 -6.65 -4.04 14.29
N THR A 388 -6.06 -2.92 13.90
CA THR A 388 -6.61 -1.58 14.16
C THR A 388 -6.93 -0.85 12.87
N TYR A 389 -8.15 -0.32 12.79
CA TYR A 389 -8.49 0.71 11.82
C TYR A 389 -8.58 2.08 12.50
N ASN A 390 -7.87 3.07 11.97
CA ASN A 390 -7.96 4.45 12.38
C ASN A 390 -8.58 5.29 11.26
N GLY A 391 -9.89 5.54 11.38
CA GLY A 391 -10.64 6.40 10.46
C GLY A 391 -10.35 7.89 10.58
N GLN A 392 -9.44 8.33 11.45
CA GLN A 392 -9.10 9.74 11.65
C GLN A 392 -10.34 10.58 12.00
N ALA A 393 -10.38 11.86 11.62
CA ALA A 393 -11.51 12.73 11.94
C ALA A 393 -12.74 12.47 11.05
N ASN A 394 -12.55 12.16 9.75
CA ASN A 394 -13.65 12.06 8.79
C ASN A 394 -13.53 10.88 7.80
N GLY A 395 -12.71 9.87 8.09
CA GLY A 395 -12.50 8.73 7.19
C GLY A 395 -13.78 7.95 6.95
N LEU A 396 -14.10 7.70 5.68
CA LEU A 396 -15.30 6.99 5.25
C LEU A 396 -14.94 5.58 4.75
N VAL A 397 -15.66 4.59 5.25
CA VAL A 397 -15.75 3.26 4.61
C VAL A 397 -17.07 3.18 3.87
N ASN A 398 -17.01 2.89 2.57
CA ASN A 398 -18.17 2.82 1.69
C ASN A 398 -18.33 1.40 1.13
N CYS A 399 -19.38 0.71 1.55
CA CYS A 399 -19.76 -0.62 1.07
C CYS A 399 -20.70 -0.48 -0.13
N ASN A 400 -20.15 -0.58 -1.34
CA ASN A 400 -20.85 -0.30 -2.60
C ASN A 400 -20.73 -1.46 -3.61
N GLY A 401 -20.70 -2.70 -3.11
CA GLY A 401 -20.66 -3.89 -3.94
C GLY A 401 -21.97 -4.17 -4.68
N THR A 402 -21.96 -5.26 -5.45
CA THR A 402 -23.15 -5.82 -6.14
C THR A 402 -23.55 -7.20 -5.64
N VAL A 403 -22.77 -7.75 -4.70
CA VAL A 403 -23.00 -9.02 -4.00
C VAL A 403 -23.06 -8.71 -2.51
N ALA A 404 -23.83 -9.46 -1.73
CA ALA A 404 -23.94 -9.27 -0.29
C ALA A 404 -22.55 -9.20 0.37
N GLN A 405 -22.31 -8.15 1.16
CA GLN A 405 -21.02 -7.91 1.81
C GLN A 405 -21.08 -8.30 3.28
N THR A 406 -19.93 -8.71 3.83
CA THR A 406 -19.76 -8.91 5.27
C THR A 406 -18.78 -7.90 5.84
N ILE A 407 -19.06 -7.45 7.06
CA ILE A 407 -18.22 -6.56 7.86
C ILE A 407 -17.91 -7.27 9.18
N GLY A 408 -16.67 -7.68 9.38
CA GLY A 408 -16.32 -8.37 10.62
C GLY A 408 -14.83 -8.49 10.88
N GLY A 409 -14.44 -9.62 11.47
CA GLY A 409 -13.08 -9.92 11.89
C GLY A 409 -12.99 -10.14 13.41
N ALA A 410 -11.78 -10.46 13.89
CA ALA A 410 -11.55 -10.77 15.31
C ALA A 410 -11.46 -9.52 16.20
N ALA A 411 -11.24 -8.34 15.61
CA ALA A 411 -11.16 -7.06 16.31
C ALA A 411 -12.35 -6.16 15.96
N VAL A 412 -12.84 -5.42 16.95
CA VAL A 412 -13.90 -4.42 16.75
C VAL A 412 -13.36 -3.28 15.88
N THR A 413 -14.04 -2.99 14.78
CA THR A 413 -13.72 -1.81 13.97
C THR A 413 -14.44 -0.59 14.54
N ASN A 414 -13.70 0.49 14.79
CA ASN A 414 -14.26 1.80 15.12
C ASN A 414 -14.39 2.62 13.83
N PHE A 415 -15.52 2.50 13.14
CA PHE A 415 -15.77 3.27 11.92
C PHE A 415 -16.04 4.74 12.27
N ARG A 416 -15.32 5.67 11.62
CA ARG A 416 -15.65 7.09 11.74
C ARG A 416 -16.92 7.42 10.96
N HIS A 417 -16.97 7.08 9.67
CA HIS A 417 -18.20 7.06 8.89
C HIS A 417 -18.34 5.74 8.13
N LEU A 418 -19.58 5.28 7.98
CA LEU A 418 -19.92 4.07 7.24
C LEU A 418 -21.07 4.38 6.28
N THR A 419 -20.91 4.05 5.01
CA THR A 419 -22.00 4.11 4.03
C THR A 419 -22.32 2.72 3.51
N ILE A 420 -23.61 2.38 3.51
CA ILE A 420 -24.14 1.18 2.87
C ILE A 420 -24.88 1.61 1.61
N ALA A 421 -24.32 1.25 0.47
CA ALA A 421 -24.76 1.62 -0.87
C ALA A 421 -24.87 0.38 -1.79
N ASN A 422 -25.11 -0.80 -1.22
CA ASN A 422 -25.14 -2.06 -1.92
C ASN A 422 -26.55 -2.66 -1.89
N ALA A 423 -27.21 -2.75 -3.05
CA ALA A 423 -28.56 -3.31 -3.17
C ALA A 423 -28.69 -4.75 -2.66
N ALA A 424 -27.62 -5.55 -2.71
CA ALA A 424 -27.60 -6.92 -2.17
C ALA A 424 -27.39 -6.96 -0.65
N GLY A 425 -27.16 -5.82 0.00
CA GLY A 425 -27.02 -5.67 1.44
C GLY A 425 -25.61 -5.84 1.99
N ALA A 426 -25.46 -5.48 3.27
CA ALA A 426 -24.24 -5.66 4.05
C ALA A 426 -24.59 -6.11 5.48
N SER A 427 -23.90 -7.12 5.99
CA SER A 427 -24.15 -7.66 7.33
C SER A 427 -22.90 -7.59 8.19
N ILE A 428 -23.03 -7.16 9.44
CA ILE A 428 -21.95 -7.34 10.41
C ILE A 428 -21.92 -8.79 10.89
N THR A 429 -20.72 -9.34 11.09
CA THR A 429 -20.51 -10.73 11.54
C THR A 429 -19.74 -10.85 12.86
N SER A 430 -19.43 -9.70 13.47
CA SER A 430 -18.79 -9.53 14.78
C SER A 430 -19.17 -8.14 15.31
N ALA A 431 -18.90 -7.85 16.59
CA ALA A 431 -19.23 -6.54 17.15
C ALA A 431 -18.50 -5.40 16.43
N GLN A 432 -19.20 -4.31 16.11
CA GLN A 432 -18.64 -3.12 15.43
C GLN A 432 -19.11 -1.84 16.10
N ASN A 433 -18.30 -0.78 16.02
CA ASN A 433 -18.60 0.54 16.56
C ASN A 433 -18.67 1.58 15.45
N LEU A 434 -19.55 2.56 15.63
CA LEU A 434 -19.64 3.77 14.83
C LEU A 434 -19.38 4.99 15.71
N LEU A 435 -18.48 5.87 15.27
CA LEU A 435 -18.13 7.11 15.98
C LEU A 435 -18.75 8.37 15.36
N GLY A 436 -19.21 8.29 14.11
CA GLY A 436 -19.74 9.42 13.35
C GLY A 436 -21.08 9.08 12.71
N THR A 437 -21.14 9.02 11.38
CA THR A 437 -22.43 8.87 10.67
C THR A 437 -22.51 7.57 9.90
N LEU A 438 -23.63 6.85 10.07
CA LEU A 438 -24.08 5.76 9.22
C LEU A 438 -25.01 6.33 8.15
N THR A 439 -24.69 6.12 6.88
CA THR A 439 -25.51 6.54 5.75
C THR A 439 -26.04 5.32 5.01
N LEU A 440 -27.36 5.27 4.80
CA LEU A 440 -28.04 4.14 4.15
C LEU A 440 -28.68 4.63 2.84
N THR A 441 -28.00 4.39 1.72
CA THR A 441 -28.44 4.88 0.41
C THR A 441 -28.99 3.78 -0.49
N ASN A 442 -28.61 2.52 -0.28
CA ASN A 442 -29.15 1.38 -1.04
C ASN A 442 -28.95 0.05 -0.29
N GLY A 443 -29.97 -0.80 -0.31
CA GLY A 443 -29.98 -2.12 0.30
C GLY A 443 -30.09 -2.15 1.83
N MET A 444 -30.03 -3.36 2.38
CA MET A 444 -30.24 -3.62 3.81
C MET A 444 -28.91 -3.74 4.57
N PHE A 445 -28.78 -2.99 5.66
CA PHE A 445 -27.73 -3.18 6.65
C PHE A 445 -28.23 -4.09 7.78
N THR A 446 -27.61 -5.24 8.00
CA THR A 446 -28.06 -6.24 8.98
C THR A 446 -27.11 -6.33 10.16
N THR A 447 -27.65 -6.09 11.37
CA THR A 447 -26.95 -6.24 12.66
C THR A 447 -27.47 -7.41 13.50
N THR A 448 -28.40 -8.20 12.97
CA THR A 448 -29.05 -9.30 13.72
C THR A 448 -28.02 -10.29 14.26
N GLY A 449 -28.12 -10.61 15.56
CA GLY A 449 -27.20 -11.50 16.26
C GLY A 449 -25.86 -10.87 16.66
N GLN A 450 -25.62 -9.60 16.32
CA GLN A 450 -24.38 -8.90 16.59
C GLN A 450 -24.61 -7.56 17.31
N THR A 451 -23.60 -7.06 18.00
CA THR A 451 -23.61 -5.72 18.60
C THR A 451 -23.12 -4.67 17.60
N PHE A 452 -23.95 -3.67 17.33
CA PHE A 452 -23.56 -2.47 16.59
C PHE A 452 -23.75 -1.23 17.48
N THR A 453 -22.66 -0.67 17.98
CA THR A 453 -22.73 0.44 18.94
C THR A 453 -22.57 1.78 18.24
N LEU A 454 -23.56 2.65 18.39
CA LEU A 454 -23.46 4.07 18.06
C LEU A 454 -22.83 4.76 19.25
N VAL A 455 -21.53 5.04 19.16
CA VAL A 455 -20.74 5.55 20.28
C VAL A 455 -21.10 7.00 20.58
N SER A 456 -21.19 7.31 21.86
CA SER A 456 -21.35 8.68 22.36
C SER A 456 -20.39 8.90 23.51
N ASP A 457 -19.51 9.88 23.35
CA ASP A 457 -18.48 10.26 24.31
C ASP A 457 -18.26 11.78 24.29
N ALA A 458 -17.23 12.26 24.99
CA ALA A 458 -16.88 13.67 25.02
C ALA A 458 -16.42 14.24 23.66
N ALA A 459 -16.01 13.39 22.72
CA ALA A 459 -15.57 13.80 21.38
C ALA A 459 -16.74 13.91 20.39
N GLY A 460 -17.84 13.21 20.62
CA GLY A 460 -19.03 13.33 19.79
C GLY A 460 -20.07 12.25 20.03
N THR A 461 -21.15 12.30 19.25
CA THR A 461 -22.24 11.30 19.29
C THR A 461 -22.51 10.80 17.88
N ALA A 462 -22.45 9.49 17.70
CA ALA A 462 -22.76 8.85 16.45
C ALA A 462 -24.25 8.94 16.11
N ARG A 463 -24.56 8.86 14.81
CA ARG A 463 -25.94 8.98 14.31
C ARG A 463 -26.21 8.16 13.05
N ILE A 464 -27.47 7.86 12.81
CA ILE A 464 -27.96 7.39 11.51
C ILE A 464 -28.44 8.61 10.71
N ALA A 465 -27.91 8.81 9.51
CA ALA A 465 -28.36 9.86 8.60
C ALA A 465 -29.79 9.59 8.10
N THR A 466 -30.41 10.60 7.49
CA THR A 466 -31.67 10.41 6.76
C THR A 466 -31.56 9.23 5.79
N ILE A 467 -32.49 8.29 5.92
CA ILE A 467 -32.53 7.11 5.06
C ILE A 467 -33.20 7.47 3.74
N THR A 468 -32.45 7.45 2.65
CA THR A 468 -32.92 7.92 1.32
C THR A 468 -33.13 6.80 0.31
N GLY A 469 -32.62 5.59 0.57
CA GLY A 469 -32.80 4.44 -0.33
C GLY A 469 -32.34 3.08 0.20
N GLY A 470 -31.86 3.00 1.44
CA GLY A 470 -31.54 1.74 2.12
C GLY A 470 -32.44 1.46 3.31
N ASP A 471 -32.05 0.49 4.15
CA ASP A 471 -32.67 0.21 5.44
C ASP A 471 -31.67 -0.44 6.42
N ILE A 472 -32.00 -0.49 7.70
CA ILE A 472 -31.29 -1.23 8.75
C ILE A 472 -32.24 -2.22 9.44
N THR A 473 -31.77 -3.44 9.71
CA THR A 473 -32.49 -4.46 10.48
C THR A 473 -31.59 -5.07 11.56
N GLY A 474 -32.20 -5.50 12.67
CA GLY A 474 -31.50 -5.92 13.88
C GLY A 474 -31.36 -4.80 14.90
N ASN A 475 -30.70 -5.12 16.01
CA ASN A 475 -30.55 -4.19 17.13
C ASN A 475 -29.33 -3.30 16.93
N ILE A 476 -29.42 -2.08 17.45
CA ILE A 476 -28.29 -1.20 17.71
C ILE A 476 -28.16 -0.99 19.22
N THR A 477 -26.96 -0.70 19.70
CA THR A 477 -26.74 -0.13 21.03
C THR A 477 -26.55 1.37 20.85
N MET A 478 -27.53 2.16 21.27
CA MET A 478 -27.49 3.61 21.15
C MET A 478 -26.94 4.21 22.44
N GLN A 479 -25.77 4.83 22.37
CA GLN A 479 -25.19 5.54 23.50
C GLN A 479 -25.58 7.01 23.52
N ARG A 480 -25.62 7.58 24.73
CA ARG A 480 -25.73 9.02 24.97
C ARG A 480 -24.83 9.42 26.14
N TYR A 481 -23.78 10.17 25.82
CA TYR A 481 -22.89 10.79 26.79
C TYR A 481 -23.53 12.02 27.43
N LEU A 482 -23.45 12.08 28.76
CA LEU A 482 -23.95 13.15 29.61
C LEU A 482 -22.77 13.73 30.41
N GLY A 483 -22.08 14.71 29.83
CA GLY A 483 -20.81 15.26 30.35
C GLY A 483 -20.88 16.39 31.40
N GLY A 484 -22.04 16.66 32.00
CA GLY A 484 -22.20 17.73 33.01
C GLY A 484 -21.48 17.45 34.33
N SER A 485 -21.44 18.42 35.24
CA SER A 485 -20.78 18.29 36.56
C SER A 485 -21.73 18.03 37.73
N MET A 486 -23.04 17.97 37.50
CA MET A 486 -24.05 17.81 38.56
C MET A 486 -25.00 16.65 38.29
N THR A 487 -25.17 15.80 39.30
CA THR A 487 -26.33 14.91 39.42
C THR A 487 -27.60 15.76 39.41
N GLY A 488 -28.58 15.39 38.60
CA GLY A 488 -29.82 16.15 38.55
C GLY A 488 -30.83 15.64 37.52
N TRP A 489 -31.96 16.32 37.46
CA TRP A 489 -33.01 16.00 36.50
C TRP A 489 -32.57 16.20 35.05
N ARG A 490 -32.95 15.26 34.18
CA ARG A 490 -32.68 15.25 32.75
C ARG A 490 -33.92 14.76 32.00
N LEU A 491 -34.18 15.35 30.84
CA LEU A 491 -35.14 14.80 29.90
C LEU A 491 -34.43 13.73 29.06
N LEU A 492 -34.88 12.50 29.18
CA LEU A 492 -34.41 11.35 28.41
C LEU A 492 -35.51 10.84 27.50
N GLY A 493 -35.11 10.07 26.50
CA GLY A 493 -35.98 9.43 25.55
C GLY A 493 -35.23 8.33 24.82
N SER A 494 -35.96 7.31 24.37
CA SER A 494 -35.37 6.21 23.62
C SER A 494 -35.71 6.36 22.13
N ALA A 495 -34.67 6.28 21.30
CA ALA A 495 -34.84 6.11 19.86
C ALA A 495 -34.87 4.63 19.44
N ILE A 496 -35.03 3.72 20.40
CA ILE A 496 -35.30 2.31 20.13
C ILE A 496 -36.80 2.13 19.95
N ALA A 497 -37.19 1.45 18.89
CA ALA A 497 -38.57 1.34 18.45
C ALA A 497 -39.42 0.44 19.35
N SER A 498 -38.82 -0.59 19.96
CA SER A 498 -39.53 -1.55 20.79
C SER A 498 -38.58 -2.41 21.63
N GLY A 499 -39.15 -3.11 22.63
CA GLY A 499 -38.46 -4.16 23.37
C GLY A 499 -37.62 -3.70 24.55
N THR A 500 -37.71 -2.43 24.93
CA THR A 500 -36.90 -1.82 26.00
C THR A 500 -37.76 -1.34 27.17
N THR A 501 -37.20 -1.36 28.37
CA THR A 501 -37.81 -0.97 29.65
C THR A 501 -36.86 -0.13 30.49
N LEU A 502 -37.30 0.42 31.62
CA LEU A 502 -36.41 1.16 32.53
C LEU A 502 -35.23 0.31 33.02
N ALA A 503 -35.34 -1.03 32.97
CA ALA A 503 -34.24 -1.92 33.27
C ALA A 503 -32.99 -1.65 32.39
N ASP A 504 -33.19 -1.30 31.12
CA ASP A 504 -32.11 -1.01 30.16
C ASP A 504 -31.32 0.27 30.48
N TRP A 505 -31.84 1.15 31.34
CA TRP A 505 -31.12 2.33 31.83
C TRP A 505 -30.61 2.16 33.26
N SER A 506 -31.09 1.13 33.97
CA SER A 506 -30.83 0.96 35.40
C SER A 506 -29.45 0.38 35.70
N ASP A 507 -28.79 -0.22 34.70
CA ASP A 507 -27.39 -0.60 34.79
C ASP A 507 -26.44 0.58 34.64
N ASP A 508 -26.87 1.66 33.98
CA ASP A 508 -26.09 2.89 33.82
C ASP A 508 -26.20 3.82 35.04
N PHE A 509 -27.42 4.17 35.46
CA PHE A 509 -27.65 5.09 36.57
C PHE A 509 -28.65 4.57 37.61
N VAL A 510 -28.52 5.11 38.82
CA VAL A 510 -29.34 4.70 39.97
C VAL A 510 -30.77 5.19 39.82
N MET A 511 -31.72 4.26 40.01
CA MET A 511 -33.15 4.54 40.12
C MET A 511 -33.69 4.22 41.51
N SER A 512 -34.77 4.91 41.91
CA SER A 512 -35.37 4.79 43.24
C SER A 512 -36.87 5.03 43.26
N GLY A 513 -37.53 4.52 44.31
CA GLY A 513 -38.91 4.85 44.66
C GLY A 513 -40.00 4.03 43.97
N PHE A 514 -39.62 2.95 43.27
CA PHE A 514 -40.57 2.03 42.65
C PHE A 514 -40.05 0.58 42.61
N PRO A 515 -40.94 -0.43 42.59
CA PRO A 515 -40.58 -1.84 42.49
C PRO A 515 -39.56 -2.18 41.39
N GLY A 516 -38.53 -2.93 41.73
CA GLY A 516 -37.48 -3.38 40.82
C GLY A 516 -36.35 -2.36 40.56
N SER A 517 -36.48 -1.11 40.98
CA SER A 517 -35.35 -0.16 41.01
C SER A 517 -34.29 -0.57 42.04
N GLN A 518 -33.10 0.02 41.99
CA GLN A 518 -32.03 -0.28 42.97
C GLN A 518 -32.41 0.10 44.41
N TYR A 519 -33.27 1.12 44.58
CA TYR A 519 -33.78 1.55 45.89
C TYR A 519 -35.31 1.62 45.91
N PRO A 520 -36.01 0.48 45.94
CA PRO A 520 -37.45 0.41 45.67
C PRO A 520 -38.33 1.00 46.78
N SER A 521 -37.81 1.09 48.02
CA SER A 521 -38.53 1.65 49.18
C SER A 521 -38.08 3.07 49.55
N PHE A 522 -37.19 3.68 48.77
CA PHE A 522 -36.73 5.04 49.04
C PHE A 522 -37.85 6.05 48.70
N PRO A 523 -38.12 7.06 49.56
CA PRO A 523 -39.28 7.94 49.38
C PRO A 523 -39.19 8.86 48.15
N PHE A 524 -37.99 9.06 47.60
CA PHE A 524 -37.78 9.84 46.38
C PHE A 524 -37.91 8.95 45.15
N ILE A 525 -38.77 9.35 44.22
CA ILE A 525 -38.95 8.68 42.93
C ILE A 525 -38.06 9.38 41.89
N SER A 526 -37.24 8.60 41.19
CA SER A 526 -36.21 9.15 40.29
C SER A 526 -36.62 9.19 38.82
N VAL A 527 -37.80 8.69 38.45
CA VAL A 527 -38.25 8.59 37.05
C VAL A 527 -39.74 8.94 36.94
N TYR A 528 -40.05 9.84 36.01
CA TYR A 528 -41.41 10.24 35.68
C TYR A 528 -41.65 10.21 34.16
N THR A 529 -42.87 9.88 33.76
CA THR A 529 -43.43 10.20 32.43
C THR A 529 -44.43 11.35 32.56
N TYR A 530 -45.07 11.76 31.47
CA TYR A 530 -46.12 12.78 31.50
C TYR A 530 -47.43 12.24 30.93
N ASP A 531 -48.53 12.39 31.68
CA ASP A 531 -49.89 12.09 31.26
C ASP A 531 -50.71 13.39 31.27
N GLU A 532 -51.03 13.87 30.08
CA GLU A 532 -51.78 15.12 29.87
C GLU A 532 -53.22 15.05 30.35
N THR A 533 -53.79 13.84 30.48
CA THR A 533 -55.18 13.66 30.87
C THR A 533 -55.43 13.88 32.37
N VAL A 534 -54.36 14.01 33.16
CA VAL A 534 -54.43 14.29 34.59
C VAL A 534 -54.88 15.74 34.80
N ALA A 535 -56.08 15.91 35.36
CA ALA A 535 -56.64 17.23 35.64
C ALA A 535 -55.82 17.99 36.70
N GLY A 536 -55.59 19.28 36.46
CA GLY A 536 -54.86 20.16 37.39
C GLY A 536 -53.94 21.14 36.66
N VAL A 537 -52.95 21.68 37.37
CA VAL A 537 -51.88 22.46 36.74
C VAL A 537 -50.91 21.53 36.02
N LYS A 538 -50.11 22.05 35.09
CA LYS A 538 -49.19 21.21 34.27
C LYS A 538 -48.24 20.33 35.11
N GLU A 539 -47.86 20.76 36.31
CA GLU A 539 -47.00 19.95 37.20
C GLU A 539 -47.68 18.66 37.68
N ASN A 540 -49.01 18.59 37.69
CA ASN A 540 -49.74 17.38 38.06
C ASN A 540 -49.60 16.25 37.02
N GLY A 541 -49.28 16.57 35.77
CA GLY A 541 -49.15 15.59 34.69
C GLY A 541 -47.95 14.65 34.82
N TYR A 542 -46.99 14.93 35.70
CA TYR A 542 -45.85 14.03 35.93
C TYR A 542 -46.28 12.76 36.69
N VAL A 543 -46.26 11.62 35.99
CA VAL A 543 -46.65 10.31 36.53
C VAL A 543 -45.40 9.52 36.88
N ALA A 544 -45.31 9.10 38.14
CA ALA A 544 -44.21 8.29 38.65
C ALA A 544 -44.11 6.93 37.95
N ALA A 545 -42.89 6.46 37.72
CA ALA A 545 -42.65 5.06 37.37
C ALA A 545 -43.23 4.13 38.46
N THR A 546 -43.83 3.02 38.03
CA THR A 546 -44.49 2.03 38.88
C THR A 546 -43.74 0.71 38.95
N ASN A 547 -42.86 0.42 38.00
CA ASN A 547 -42.04 -0.78 37.97
C ASN A 547 -40.82 -0.60 37.06
N ILE A 548 -39.70 -1.28 37.35
CA ILE A 548 -38.55 -1.34 36.44
C ILE A 548 -38.88 -1.90 35.05
N SER A 549 -39.94 -2.71 34.95
CA SER A 549 -40.46 -3.21 33.68
C SER A 549 -41.33 -2.21 32.93
N ASN A 550 -41.49 -0.96 33.40
CA ASN A 550 -42.18 0.06 32.63
C ASN A 550 -41.48 0.23 31.27
N PRO A 551 -42.23 0.23 30.16
CA PRO A 551 -41.65 0.26 28.83
C PRO A 551 -41.02 1.63 28.54
N LEU A 552 -39.85 1.62 27.91
CA LEU A 552 -39.27 2.79 27.24
C LEU A 552 -39.97 2.97 25.89
N THR A 553 -41.24 3.36 25.93
CA THR A 553 -42.07 3.49 24.74
C THR A 553 -41.51 4.56 23.80
N THR A 554 -41.35 4.22 22.51
CA THR A 554 -40.88 5.18 21.51
C THR A 554 -41.77 6.42 21.45
N ARG A 555 -41.14 7.60 21.38
CA ARG A 555 -41.76 8.95 21.39
C ARG A 555 -42.24 9.44 22.75
N THR A 556 -42.23 8.61 23.80
CA THR A 556 -42.48 9.06 25.17
C THR A 556 -41.20 9.63 25.77
N GLY A 557 -41.25 10.87 26.27
CA GLY A 557 -40.15 11.43 27.04
C GLY A 557 -40.24 11.05 28.52
N PHE A 558 -39.08 11.00 29.16
CA PHE A 558 -38.90 10.65 30.55
C PHE A 558 -38.17 11.77 31.27
N PHE A 559 -38.60 12.08 32.47
CA PHE A 559 -37.90 13.00 33.36
C PHE A 559 -37.18 12.16 34.42
N CYS A 560 -35.86 12.05 34.29
CA CYS A 560 -35.03 11.14 35.06
C CYS A 560 -34.04 11.92 35.92
N TYR A 561 -33.87 11.52 37.18
CA TYR A 561 -32.82 12.03 38.04
C TYR A 561 -31.55 11.23 37.82
N VAL A 562 -30.59 11.81 37.09
CA VAL A 562 -29.42 11.10 36.57
C VAL A 562 -28.15 11.60 37.25
N GLY A 563 -27.28 10.67 37.64
CA GLY A 563 -25.90 10.92 38.04
C GLY A 563 -25.31 9.83 38.93
N PRO A 564 -24.04 9.99 39.36
CA PRO A 564 -23.15 11.11 39.03
C PRO A 564 -22.76 11.15 37.56
N THR A 565 -22.43 12.34 37.04
CA THR A 565 -21.92 12.57 35.68
C THR A 565 -20.41 12.87 35.72
N PRO A 566 -19.62 12.58 34.66
CA PRO A 566 -20.03 12.10 33.36
C PRO A 566 -20.47 10.64 33.37
N ILE A 567 -21.49 10.34 32.56
CA ILE A 567 -22.03 9.00 32.36
C ILE A 567 -22.42 8.85 30.89
N THR A 568 -22.25 7.66 30.34
CA THR A 568 -22.85 7.30 29.05
C THR A 568 -24.00 6.36 29.36
N VAL A 569 -25.21 6.78 29.02
CA VAL A 569 -26.37 5.90 29.09
C VAL A 569 -26.53 5.18 27.76
N ASP A 570 -26.94 3.93 27.78
CA ASP A 570 -27.20 3.18 26.57
C ASP A 570 -28.51 2.38 26.62
N VAL A 571 -28.96 1.98 25.43
CA VAL A 571 -30.16 1.20 25.26
C VAL A 571 -30.03 0.41 23.97
N SER A 572 -30.41 -0.86 24.02
CA SER A 572 -30.23 -1.78 22.90
C SER A 572 -31.56 -2.27 22.33
N GLY A 573 -31.72 -2.16 21.02
CA GLY A 573 -32.89 -2.67 20.30
C GLY A 573 -32.99 -2.16 18.87
N PRO A 574 -34.10 -2.43 18.15
CA PRO A 574 -34.26 -1.97 16.78
C PRO A 574 -34.38 -0.43 16.73
N PRO A 575 -33.66 0.27 15.84
CA PRO A 575 -33.71 1.72 15.78
C PRO A 575 -35.05 2.24 15.23
N GLY A 576 -35.51 3.37 15.78
CA GLY A 576 -36.55 4.18 15.17
C GLY A 576 -36.06 4.78 13.86
N LYS A 577 -36.89 4.69 12.82
CA LYS A 577 -36.53 4.99 11.43
C LYS A 577 -37.78 5.36 10.60
N PHE A 578 -37.55 5.93 9.42
CA PHE A 578 -38.61 6.38 8.50
C PHE A 578 -39.62 7.33 9.14
N ASN A 579 -40.75 7.61 8.49
CA ASN A 579 -41.73 8.54 9.02
C ASN A 579 -42.29 8.06 10.36
N GLN A 580 -42.28 8.96 11.35
CA GLN A 580 -42.85 8.76 12.67
C GLN A 580 -44.07 9.66 12.82
N ASN A 581 -45.21 9.07 13.13
CA ASN A 581 -46.43 9.79 13.48
C ASN A 581 -46.60 9.76 14.99
N TYR A 582 -46.97 10.90 15.60
CA TYR A 582 -47.30 10.98 17.01
C TYR A 582 -48.55 11.82 17.22
N THR A 583 -49.49 11.29 17.98
CA THR A 583 -50.72 11.99 18.34
C THR A 583 -50.52 12.58 19.72
N LEU A 584 -50.66 13.89 19.82
CA LEU A 584 -50.60 14.61 21.09
C LEU A 584 -51.95 14.55 21.79
N ALA A 585 -51.93 14.39 23.11
CA ALA A 585 -53.11 14.47 23.93
C ALA A 585 -53.48 15.93 24.21
N TYR A 586 -54.79 16.19 24.34
CA TYR A 586 -55.34 17.47 24.76
C TYR A 586 -56.61 17.25 25.57
N THR A 587 -56.61 17.72 26.81
CA THR A 587 -57.68 17.60 27.79
C THR A 587 -57.89 18.98 28.40
N SER A 588 -59.09 19.55 28.23
CA SER A 588 -59.40 20.86 28.79
C SER A 588 -59.84 20.73 30.25
N THR A 589 -59.00 21.13 31.20
CA THR A 589 -59.26 20.92 32.64
C THR A 589 -59.09 22.16 33.51
N ALA A 590 -57.96 22.87 33.41
CA ALA A 590 -57.59 23.94 34.36
C ALA A 590 -57.32 25.30 33.69
N GLY A 591 -57.33 25.35 32.35
CA GLY A 591 -57.23 26.58 31.58
C GLY A 591 -56.13 26.51 30.51
N PRO A 592 -56.12 27.44 29.53
CA PRO A 592 -55.31 27.32 28.31
C PRO A 592 -53.78 27.27 28.51
N ASN A 593 -53.28 27.70 29.66
CA ASN A 593 -51.84 27.67 29.98
C ASN A 593 -51.41 26.37 30.68
N GLU A 594 -52.38 25.63 31.23
CA GLU A 594 -52.16 24.40 32.00
C GLU A 594 -52.52 23.14 31.19
N ASP A 595 -53.32 23.28 30.13
CA ASP A 595 -53.79 22.19 29.27
C ASP A 595 -52.86 21.96 28.04
N GLY A 596 -52.81 20.73 27.51
CA GLY A 596 -52.13 20.40 26.24
C GLY A 596 -50.62 20.12 26.30
N TRP A 597 -50.02 20.09 27.49
CA TRP A 597 -48.62 19.74 27.68
C TRP A 597 -48.37 18.26 27.35
N ASN A 598 -47.32 18.00 26.57
CA ASN A 598 -46.93 16.64 26.21
C ASN A 598 -45.41 16.51 26.36
N LEU A 599 -44.94 15.43 26.98
CA LEU A 599 -43.52 15.11 27.08
C LEU A 599 -43.10 14.14 25.97
N VAL A 600 -42.47 14.68 24.93
CA VAL A 600 -42.17 13.93 23.70
C VAL A 600 -40.67 13.68 23.56
N ALA A 601 -40.31 12.44 23.23
CA ALA A 601 -38.94 12.04 22.94
C ALA A 601 -38.64 12.08 21.43
N ASN A 602 -37.39 12.36 21.09
CA ASN A 602 -36.87 12.14 19.74
C ASN A 602 -36.84 10.63 19.42
N PRO A 603 -37.60 10.15 18.42
CA PRO A 603 -37.66 8.73 18.09
C PRO A 603 -36.49 8.24 17.21
N TYR A 604 -35.57 9.12 16.80
CA TYR A 604 -34.47 8.76 15.90
C TYR A 604 -33.11 8.73 16.60
N PRO A 605 -32.23 7.78 16.23
CA PRO A 605 -30.83 7.77 16.67
C PRO A 605 -30.02 8.84 15.90
N SER A 606 -30.51 10.07 15.91
CA SER A 606 -29.94 11.24 15.25
C SER A 606 -30.55 12.51 15.83
N THR A 607 -29.90 13.66 15.64
CA THR A 607 -30.49 14.96 15.97
C THR A 607 -31.61 15.29 15.00
N ILE A 608 -32.76 15.73 15.51
CA ILE A 608 -33.82 16.30 14.66
C ILE A 608 -33.63 17.81 14.56
N ASP A 609 -33.81 18.33 13.35
CA ASP A 609 -34.03 19.76 13.12
C ASP A 609 -35.52 20.06 13.30
N TRP A 610 -35.86 20.76 14.39
CA TRP A 610 -37.24 21.12 14.68
C TRP A 610 -37.79 22.07 13.62
N ASP A 611 -36.97 22.95 13.04
CA ASP A 611 -37.41 23.99 12.11
C ASP A 611 -37.47 23.53 10.65
N ALA A 612 -37.12 22.26 10.39
CA ALA A 612 -37.22 21.67 9.05
C ALA A 612 -38.66 21.69 8.52
N GLY A 613 -38.83 21.98 7.22
CA GLY A 613 -40.16 21.99 6.56
C GLY A 613 -40.86 20.63 6.48
N GLY A 614 -40.22 19.55 6.92
CA GLY A 614 -40.79 18.19 6.93
C GLY A 614 -41.77 17.91 8.08
N TRP A 615 -41.94 18.84 9.02
CA TRP A 615 -42.91 18.69 10.12
C TRP A 615 -44.33 19.05 9.69
N SER A 616 -45.26 18.10 9.81
CA SER A 616 -46.69 18.41 9.81
C SER A 616 -47.11 18.76 11.24
N ARG A 617 -47.39 20.04 11.50
CA ARG A 617 -47.78 20.55 12.82
C ARG A 617 -49.24 20.97 12.77
N THR A 618 -50.12 20.23 13.44
CA THR A 618 -51.55 20.54 13.52
C THR A 618 -51.93 20.78 14.98
N ASN A 619 -52.60 21.89 15.26
CA ASN A 619 -53.06 22.28 16.61
C ASN A 619 -51.94 22.27 17.67
N LEU A 620 -50.75 22.74 17.28
CA LEU A 620 -49.55 22.82 18.11
C LEU A 620 -49.23 24.29 18.40
N ALA A 621 -48.88 24.60 19.66
CA ALA A 621 -48.26 25.88 19.98
C ALA A 621 -46.92 26.03 19.23
N GLY A 622 -46.57 27.26 18.85
CA GLY A 622 -45.38 27.56 18.04
C GLY A 622 -44.04 27.44 18.78
N TYR A 623 -43.98 26.80 19.96
CA TYR A 623 -42.78 26.71 20.79
C TYR A 623 -42.66 25.31 21.44
N VAL A 624 -41.43 24.96 21.83
CA VAL A 624 -41.10 23.78 22.65
C VAL A 624 -40.38 24.24 23.92
N GLN A 625 -40.55 23.51 25.02
CA GLN A 625 -39.78 23.74 26.24
C GLN A 625 -38.70 22.68 26.41
N VAL A 626 -37.53 23.11 26.88
CA VAL A 626 -36.40 22.23 27.19
C VAL A 626 -35.99 22.47 28.63
N TRP A 627 -35.88 21.40 29.41
CA TRP A 627 -35.38 21.46 30.77
C TRP A 627 -33.89 21.82 30.77
N ASN A 628 -33.52 22.89 31.47
CA ASN A 628 -32.13 23.25 31.70
C ASN A 628 -31.72 22.80 33.12
N PRO A 629 -30.87 21.77 33.26
CA PRO A 629 -30.47 21.29 34.58
C PRO A 629 -29.55 22.23 35.36
N GLY A 630 -28.99 23.28 34.74
CA GLY A 630 -28.04 24.19 35.36
C GLY A 630 -28.64 25.49 35.94
N ASN A 631 -29.96 25.69 35.82
CA ASN A 631 -30.67 26.88 36.31
C ASN A 631 -31.81 26.50 37.26
#